data_AF-A0A1G4TZK9-F1
#
_entry.id   AF-A0A1G4TZK9-F1
#
_cell.length_a   1.000
_cell.length_b   1.000
_cell.length_c   1.000
_cell.angle_alpha   90.00
_cell.angle_beta   90.00
_cell.angle_gamma   90.00
#
_symmetry.space_group_name_H-M   'P 1'
#
loop_
_entity.id
_entity.type
_entity.pdbx_description
1 polymer ?
#
loop_
_entity_poly.entity_id
_entity_poly.type
_entity_poly.pdbx_seq_one_letter_code
_entity_poly.pdbx_strand_id
1 'polypeptide(L)'
;MRPRSPLLGDDISNLMLLCDTHHRLIDKIDVAGHSEAKLLTMKLNHENRIARLTAMAPGMHSHMVIYKANIGQNTPVLTYESLRDHLLPTHYPADDRVIDLSLTNSPQRDKDAAFWQTELDVLEKHFVEKLKGRLQKQEITHLSLFALAPIPLLMKLGVLLNDIQHMRIHQPVRAPKTWRLADATDQVAYTVSYTAGTGTNVALNVSLSATITPDRVHKVLGQDAHIYTLTIDQPFNDFLKNNIHLEDFSKEVRKLLDQIKTKHGNQILHVFPAMPVATAVEFGRIWMPKADMALHIYDENTATGGFSKAVEIINQ
;
A
#
# COMPACT_ATOMS: atom_id res chain seq x y z
N MET A 1 22.98 -19.90 -41.05
CA MET A 1 23.35 -18.46 -40.89
C MET A 1 22.07 -17.64 -41.07
N ARG A 2 21.74 -16.72 -40.16
CA ARG A 2 20.50 -15.93 -40.28
C ARG A 2 20.64 -14.95 -41.44
N PRO A 3 19.77 -14.99 -42.46
CA PRO A 3 19.98 -14.27 -43.72
C PRO A 3 20.03 -12.74 -43.56
N ARG A 4 19.39 -12.20 -42.52
CA ARG A 4 19.37 -10.75 -42.24
C ARG A 4 20.56 -10.25 -41.40
N SER A 5 21.28 -11.14 -40.71
CA SER A 5 22.34 -10.74 -39.77
C SER A 5 23.49 -9.97 -40.44
N PRO A 6 23.99 -10.35 -41.64
CA PRO A 6 25.04 -9.58 -42.31
C PRO A 6 24.57 -8.21 -42.81
N LEU A 7 23.26 -8.04 -43.04
CA LEU A 7 22.66 -6.79 -43.54
C LEU A 7 22.40 -5.76 -42.43
N LEU A 8 22.46 -6.19 -41.17
CA LEU A 8 22.12 -5.38 -39.99
C LEU A 8 23.31 -5.27 -39.02
N GLY A 9 24.53 -5.56 -39.49
CA GLY A 9 25.74 -5.55 -38.67
C GLY A 9 26.09 -4.17 -38.10
N ASP A 10 25.65 -3.11 -38.77
CA ASP A 10 25.99 -1.72 -38.43
C ASP A 10 24.86 -1.00 -37.69
N ASP A 11 23.72 -1.68 -37.48
CA ASP A 11 22.58 -1.14 -36.76
C ASP A 11 22.68 -1.47 -35.27
N ILE A 12 22.87 -0.45 -34.44
CA ILE A 12 22.96 -0.61 -32.98
C ILE A 12 21.71 -1.25 -32.36
N SER A 13 20.54 -1.11 -33.01
CA SER A 13 19.31 -1.77 -32.57
C SER A 13 19.38 -3.29 -32.70
N ASN A 14 20.28 -3.80 -33.56
CA ASN A 14 20.52 -5.23 -33.84
C ASN A 14 21.79 -5.79 -33.17
N LEU A 15 22.66 -4.95 -32.60
CA LEU A 15 23.88 -5.41 -31.92
C LEU A 15 23.59 -5.96 -30.51
N MET A 16 23.99 -7.20 -30.24
CA MET A 16 23.88 -7.83 -28.91
C MET A 16 25.26 -8.30 -28.43
N LEU A 17 25.66 -7.86 -27.23
CA LEU A 17 26.90 -8.33 -26.59
C LEU A 17 26.63 -9.63 -25.83
N LEU A 18 27.44 -10.66 -26.11
CA LEU A 18 27.36 -11.97 -25.47
C LEU A 18 28.77 -12.46 -25.13
N CYS A 19 28.89 -13.28 -24.09
CA CYS A 19 30.14 -14.01 -23.87
C CYS A 19 30.28 -15.14 -24.91
N ASP A 20 31.51 -15.63 -25.11
CA ASP A 20 31.82 -16.67 -26.09
C ASP A 20 30.92 -17.92 -25.94
N THR A 21 30.68 -18.38 -24.72
CA THR A 21 29.81 -19.55 -24.46
C THR A 21 28.39 -19.34 -24.99
N HIS A 22 27.79 -18.17 -24.70
CA HIS A 22 26.42 -17.87 -25.14
C HIS A 22 26.36 -17.54 -26.63
N HIS A 23 27.41 -16.94 -27.20
CA HIS A 23 27.50 -16.71 -28.64
C HIS A 23 27.50 -18.05 -29.41
N ARG A 24 28.27 -19.05 -28.95
CA ARG A 24 28.25 -20.40 -29.55
C ARG A 24 26.90 -21.08 -29.38
N LEU A 25 26.26 -20.90 -28.23
CA LEU A 25 24.94 -21.48 -27.94
C LEU A 25 23.91 -21.03 -28.98
N ILE A 26 23.77 -19.73 -29.22
CA ILE A 26 22.70 -19.19 -30.07
C ILE A 26 22.96 -19.34 -31.58
N ASP A 27 24.22 -19.44 -31.98
CA ASP A 27 24.60 -19.50 -33.41
C ASP A 27 24.86 -20.90 -33.93
N LYS A 28 25.21 -21.85 -33.06
CA LYS A 28 25.66 -23.19 -33.47
C LYS A 28 24.96 -24.34 -32.74
N ILE A 29 24.71 -24.22 -31.43
CA ILE A 29 24.25 -25.35 -30.61
C ILE A 29 22.72 -25.43 -30.57
N ASP A 30 22.04 -24.33 -30.24
CA ASP A 30 20.58 -24.26 -30.10
C ASP A 30 20.00 -23.08 -30.90
N VAL A 31 20.21 -23.14 -32.21
CA VAL A 31 19.73 -22.10 -33.15
C VAL A 31 18.20 -22.05 -33.17
N ALA A 32 17.55 -23.21 -33.16
CA ALA A 32 16.09 -23.32 -33.19
C ALA A 32 15.44 -22.74 -31.92
N GLY A 33 16.05 -22.96 -30.75
CA GLY A 33 15.58 -22.41 -29.48
C GLY A 33 15.82 -20.91 -29.30
N HIS A 34 16.55 -20.26 -30.20
CA HIS A 34 16.92 -18.84 -30.11
C HIS A 34 16.51 -18.05 -31.35
N SER A 35 15.25 -18.09 -31.76
CA SER A 35 14.74 -17.33 -32.91
C SER A 35 15.07 -15.83 -32.86
N GLU A 36 15.06 -15.14 -34.01
CA GLU A 36 15.35 -13.69 -34.10
C GLU A 36 14.46 -12.86 -33.17
N ALA A 37 13.14 -13.15 -33.16
CA ALA A 37 12.19 -12.50 -32.26
C ALA A 37 12.55 -12.69 -30.78
N LYS A 38 13.03 -13.89 -30.40
CA LYS A 38 13.46 -14.17 -29.02
C LYS A 38 14.71 -13.37 -28.67
N LEU A 39 15.71 -13.31 -29.54
CA LEU A 39 16.93 -12.52 -29.31
C LEU A 39 16.63 -11.02 -29.21
N LEU A 40 15.78 -10.47 -30.08
CA LEU A 40 15.36 -9.07 -29.99
C LEU A 40 14.65 -8.78 -28.66
N THR A 41 13.79 -9.69 -28.20
CA THR A 41 13.13 -9.59 -26.88
C THR A 41 14.15 -9.64 -25.74
N MET A 42 15.14 -10.54 -25.81
CA MET A 42 16.22 -10.64 -24.82
C MET A 42 17.07 -9.37 -24.77
N LYS A 43 17.42 -8.79 -25.92
CA LYS A 43 18.14 -7.51 -26.04
C LYS A 43 17.35 -6.39 -25.39
N LEU A 44 16.10 -6.21 -25.80
CA LEU A 44 15.22 -5.15 -25.29
C LEU A 44 15.07 -5.27 -23.76
N ASN A 45 14.87 -6.49 -23.24
CA ASN A 45 14.79 -6.73 -21.80
C ASN A 45 16.09 -6.36 -21.07
N HIS A 46 17.25 -6.68 -21.66
CA HIS A 46 18.56 -6.34 -21.10
C HIS A 46 18.81 -4.82 -21.12
N GLU A 47 18.61 -4.16 -22.26
CA GLU A 47 18.82 -2.72 -22.41
C GLU A 47 17.88 -1.93 -21.52
N ASN A 48 16.59 -2.28 -21.47
CA ASN A 48 15.65 -1.67 -20.55
C ASN A 48 16.07 -1.88 -19.08
N ARG A 49 16.71 -3.01 -18.75
CA ARG A 49 17.26 -3.24 -17.40
C ARG A 49 18.47 -2.35 -17.13
N ILE A 50 19.42 -2.24 -18.05
CA ILE A 50 20.61 -1.37 -17.89
C ILE A 50 20.21 0.10 -17.84
N ALA A 51 19.40 0.58 -18.79
CA ALA A 51 18.93 1.96 -18.81
C ALA A 51 18.22 2.35 -17.51
N ARG A 52 17.41 1.44 -16.94
CA ARG A 52 16.76 1.66 -15.64
C ARG A 52 17.74 1.76 -14.47
N LEU A 53 18.81 0.97 -14.49
CA LEU A 53 19.84 0.99 -13.44
C LEU A 53 20.81 2.18 -13.59
N THR A 54 21.03 2.66 -14.81
CA THR A 54 21.96 3.77 -15.08
C THR A 54 21.28 5.15 -15.10
N ALA A 55 19.95 5.21 -15.20
CA ALA A 55 19.17 6.46 -15.11
C ALA A 55 19.04 7.00 -13.67
N MET A 56 19.67 6.35 -12.69
CA MET A 56 19.50 6.65 -11.27
C MET A 56 20.28 7.91 -10.87
N ALA A 57 19.58 9.02 -10.65
CA ALA A 57 20.16 10.25 -10.14
C ALA A 57 20.49 10.14 -8.62
N PRO A 58 21.49 10.87 -8.10
CA PRO A 58 21.83 10.85 -6.67
C PRO A 58 20.64 11.15 -5.73
N GLY A 59 19.64 11.90 -6.20
CA GLY A 59 18.43 12.22 -5.43
C GLY A 59 17.33 11.16 -5.42
N MET A 60 17.48 10.03 -6.13
CA MET A 60 16.44 8.97 -6.21
C MET A 60 16.54 7.92 -5.09
N HIS A 61 17.31 8.18 -4.04
CA HIS A 61 17.39 7.28 -2.89
C HIS A 61 16.12 7.38 -2.05
N SER A 62 15.69 6.26 -1.48
CA SER A 62 14.50 6.16 -0.64
C SER A 62 14.79 5.31 0.59
N HIS A 63 14.43 5.81 1.77
CA HIS A 63 14.51 5.02 2.99
C HIS A 63 13.32 4.06 3.04
N MET A 64 13.62 2.76 3.16
CA MET A 64 12.60 1.72 3.21
C MET A 64 12.08 1.59 4.64
N VAL A 65 10.76 1.75 4.82
CA VAL A 65 10.09 1.56 6.10
C VAL A 65 9.18 0.35 5.99
N ILE A 66 9.21 -0.52 6.99
CA ILE A 66 8.29 -1.65 7.08
C ILE A 66 7.46 -1.61 8.35
N TYR A 67 6.22 -2.08 8.25
CA TYR A 67 5.38 -2.37 9.40
C TYR A 67 4.55 -3.63 9.15
N LYS A 68 4.63 -4.60 10.06
CA LYS A 68 3.86 -5.84 9.98
C LYS A 68 3.36 -6.27 11.34
N ALA A 69 2.15 -6.83 11.35
CA ALA A 69 1.55 -7.45 12.52
C ALA A 69 0.81 -8.71 12.09
N ASN A 70 0.47 -9.58 13.04
CA ASN A 70 -0.28 -10.80 12.73
C ASN A 70 -1.69 -10.47 12.22
N ILE A 71 -2.17 -11.23 11.23
CA ILE A 71 -3.52 -11.10 10.64
C ILE A 71 -4.17 -12.48 10.67
N GLY A 72 -5.15 -12.68 11.54
CA GLY A 72 -5.73 -13.98 11.86
C GLY A 72 -4.64 -14.98 12.25
N GLN A 73 -4.46 -16.03 11.43
CA GLN A 73 -3.40 -17.02 11.64
C GLN A 73 -2.08 -16.69 10.93
N ASN A 74 -2.08 -15.71 10.03
CA ASN A 74 -0.95 -15.39 9.17
C ASN A 74 0.01 -14.42 9.86
N THR A 75 1.31 -14.72 9.79
CA THR A 75 2.40 -13.81 10.20
C THR A 75 3.13 -13.33 8.95
N PRO A 76 2.97 -12.06 8.54
CA PRO A 76 3.65 -11.53 7.37
C PRO A 76 5.17 -11.53 7.51
N VAL A 77 5.86 -11.80 6.40
CA VAL A 77 7.32 -11.73 6.28
C VAL A 77 7.67 -10.64 5.28
N LEU A 78 8.29 -9.58 5.78
CA LEU A 78 8.83 -8.46 5.01
C LEU A 78 10.30 -8.33 5.37
N THR A 79 11.18 -8.46 4.39
CA THR A 79 12.65 -8.38 4.56
C THR A 79 13.23 -7.41 3.53
N TYR A 80 14.41 -6.85 3.82
CA TYR A 80 15.11 -5.97 2.89
C TYR A 80 15.31 -6.64 1.52
N GLU A 81 15.78 -7.89 1.52
CA GLU A 81 16.06 -8.68 0.33
C GLU A 81 14.81 -8.89 -0.52
N SER A 82 13.67 -9.17 0.12
CA SER A 82 12.40 -9.39 -0.58
C SER A 82 11.79 -8.11 -1.17
N LEU A 83 12.19 -6.93 -0.70
CA LEU A 83 11.53 -5.66 -1.02
C LEU A 83 12.38 -4.71 -1.86
N ARG A 84 13.70 -4.73 -1.72
CA ARG A 84 14.61 -3.73 -2.32
C ARG A 84 14.43 -3.57 -3.82
N ASP A 85 14.17 -4.68 -4.52
CA ASP A 85 14.01 -4.67 -5.97
C ASP A 85 12.70 -3.98 -6.36
N HIS A 86 11.68 -3.92 -5.50
CA HIS A 86 10.41 -3.27 -5.80
C HIS A 86 10.47 -1.74 -5.85
N LEU A 87 11.58 -1.11 -5.43
CA LEU A 87 11.79 0.34 -5.54
C LEU A 87 12.12 0.76 -6.99
N LEU A 88 12.81 -0.12 -7.72
CA LEU A 88 13.29 0.14 -9.07
C LEU A 88 12.13 0.18 -10.09
N PRO A 89 12.24 1.00 -11.15
CA PRO A 89 13.35 1.92 -11.44
C PRO A 89 13.23 3.29 -10.77
N THR A 90 12.11 3.56 -10.11
CA THR A 90 11.78 4.92 -9.64
C THR A 90 12.65 5.39 -8.48
N HIS A 91 13.07 4.47 -7.61
CA HIS A 91 13.92 4.75 -6.47
C HIS A 91 14.90 3.60 -6.25
N TYR A 92 15.89 3.84 -5.39
CA TYR A 92 16.75 2.81 -4.83
C TYR A 92 16.89 2.93 -3.32
N PRO A 93 17.24 1.85 -2.61
CA PRO A 93 17.41 1.91 -1.18
C PRO A 93 18.49 2.92 -0.78
N ALA A 94 18.18 3.81 0.15
CA ALA A 94 19.14 4.74 0.75
C ALA A 94 20.14 4.02 1.68
N ASP A 95 19.70 2.91 2.29
CA ASP A 95 20.46 2.08 3.22
C ASP A 95 20.45 0.60 2.77
N ASP A 96 21.32 -0.21 3.37
CA ASP A 96 21.38 -1.67 3.21
C ASP A 96 20.37 -2.44 4.08
N ARG A 97 19.45 -1.72 4.72
CA ARG A 97 18.46 -2.26 5.67
C ARG A 97 17.14 -1.48 5.62
N VAL A 98 16.11 -2.08 6.21
CA VAL A 98 14.82 -1.42 6.43
C VAL A 98 14.74 -0.78 7.81
N ILE A 99 13.95 0.28 7.92
CA ILE A 99 13.49 0.82 9.20
C ILE A 99 12.23 0.04 9.60
N ASP A 100 12.39 -0.92 10.52
CA ASP A 100 11.29 -1.78 10.97
C ASP A 100 10.54 -1.17 12.17
N LEU A 101 9.26 -0.86 11.99
CA LEU A 101 8.37 -0.34 13.04
C LEU A 101 7.63 -1.45 13.81
N SER A 102 7.78 -2.70 13.40
CA SER A 102 6.96 -3.83 13.86
C SER A 102 7.35 -4.34 15.24
N LEU A 103 6.41 -5.01 15.90
CA LEU A 103 6.72 -5.91 17.01
C LEU A 103 7.28 -7.23 16.45
N THR A 104 8.42 -7.67 16.97
CA THR A 104 9.07 -8.93 16.56
C THR A 104 8.64 -10.08 17.46
N ASN A 105 8.44 -11.27 16.87
CA ASN A 105 8.12 -12.51 17.59
C ASN A 105 6.90 -12.45 18.52
N SER A 106 5.90 -11.62 18.20
CA SER A 106 4.66 -11.56 18.98
C SER A 106 3.86 -12.86 18.87
N PRO A 107 3.53 -13.53 20.00
CA PRO A 107 2.61 -14.65 19.99
C PRO A 107 1.14 -14.21 19.88
N GLN A 108 0.85 -12.94 20.16
CA GLN A 108 -0.50 -12.38 20.17
C GLN A 108 -1.07 -12.26 18.75
N ARG A 109 -2.40 -12.32 18.65
CA ARG A 109 -3.18 -12.20 17.41
C ARG A 109 -4.33 -11.21 17.59
N ASP A 110 -4.89 -10.75 16.48
CA ASP A 110 -6.02 -9.81 16.43
C ASP A 110 -7.29 -10.22 17.22
N LYS A 111 -7.45 -11.51 17.53
CA LYS A 111 -8.49 -12.03 18.42
C LYS A 111 -8.21 -11.79 19.92
N ASP A 112 -6.97 -11.53 20.30
CA ASP A 112 -6.55 -11.44 21.70
C ASP A 112 -6.73 -10.01 22.20
N ALA A 113 -7.36 -9.83 23.37
CA ALA A 113 -7.70 -8.50 23.89
C ALA A 113 -6.49 -7.55 24.04
N ALA A 114 -5.32 -8.09 24.40
CA ALA A 114 -4.10 -7.32 24.61
C ALA A 114 -3.36 -6.96 23.30
N PHE A 115 -3.71 -7.59 22.17
CA PHE A 115 -3.01 -7.43 20.90
C PHE A 115 -3.02 -5.97 20.43
N TRP A 116 -4.21 -5.35 20.38
CA TRP A 116 -4.36 -4.01 19.83
C TRP A 116 -3.57 -2.97 20.61
N GLN A 117 -3.66 -2.99 21.96
CA GLN A 117 -2.91 -2.05 22.79
C GLN A 117 -1.40 -2.26 22.64
N THR A 118 -0.94 -3.52 22.67
CA THR A 118 0.49 -3.85 22.57
C THR A 118 1.07 -3.41 21.23
N GLU A 119 0.38 -3.69 20.11
CA GLU A 119 0.81 -3.29 18.78
C GLU A 119 0.80 -1.76 18.60
N LEU A 120 -0.20 -1.06 19.15
CA LEU A 120 -0.25 0.41 19.13
C LEU A 120 0.92 1.03 19.90
N ASP A 121 1.17 0.58 21.13
CA ASP A 121 2.25 1.11 21.97
C ASP A 121 3.62 0.94 21.30
N VAL A 122 3.86 -0.24 20.72
CA VAL A 122 5.11 -0.55 20.03
C VAL A 122 5.24 0.28 18.75
N LEU A 123 4.18 0.37 17.95
CA LEU A 123 4.16 1.16 16.72
C LEU A 123 4.50 2.63 16.99
N GLU A 124 3.83 3.25 17.98
CA GLU A 124 4.07 4.64 18.34
C GLU A 124 5.48 4.87 18.85
N LYS A 125 5.94 4.00 19.77
CA LYS A 125 7.30 4.08 20.32
C LYS A 125 8.37 3.95 19.23
N HIS A 126 8.27 2.94 18.39
CA HIS A 126 9.21 2.73 17.29
C HIS A 126 9.17 3.86 16.26
N PHE A 127 7.99 4.43 15.98
CA PHE A 127 7.88 5.60 15.11
C PHE A 127 8.68 6.78 15.67
N VAL A 128 8.50 7.09 16.96
CA VAL A 128 9.23 8.17 17.64
C VAL A 128 10.73 7.92 17.62
N GLU A 129 11.16 6.72 18.00
CA GLU A 129 12.57 6.36 18.15
C GLU A 129 13.31 6.29 16.80
N LYS A 130 12.67 5.76 15.76
CA LYS A 130 13.34 5.39 14.51
C LYS A 130 13.10 6.35 13.35
N LEU A 131 12.00 7.13 13.37
CA LEU A 131 11.61 7.99 12.25
C LEU A 131 11.44 9.46 12.64
N LYS A 132 10.68 9.78 13.69
CA LYS A 132 10.25 11.15 13.98
C LYS A 132 11.41 12.15 14.01
N GLY A 133 12.49 11.85 14.73
CA GLY A 133 13.65 12.73 14.83
C GLY A 133 14.39 12.92 13.50
N ARG A 134 14.52 11.86 12.69
CA ARG A 134 15.20 11.90 11.39
C ARG A 134 14.40 12.71 10.37
N LEU A 135 13.07 12.60 10.41
CA LEU A 135 12.15 13.38 9.59
C LEU A 135 12.22 14.88 9.95
N GLN A 136 12.19 15.21 11.24
CA GLN A 136 12.28 16.61 11.70
C GLN A 136 13.60 17.28 11.32
N LYS A 137 14.69 16.51 11.29
CA LYS A 137 16.01 16.98 10.85
C LYS A 137 16.20 16.96 9.33
N GLN A 138 15.19 16.54 8.57
CA GLN A 138 15.24 16.40 7.11
C GLN A 138 16.35 15.45 6.62
N GLU A 139 16.76 14.48 7.45
CA GLU A 139 17.73 13.44 7.07
C GLU A 139 17.11 12.41 6.11
N ILE A 140 15.78 12.34 6.09
CA ILE A 140 15.00 11.48 5.20
C ILE A 140 14.22 12.38 4.25
N THR A 141 14.60 12.35 2.97
CA THR A 141 13.98 13.15 1.90
C THR A 141 12.86 12.40 1.19
N HIS A 142 12.90 11.07 1.15
CA HIS A 142 11.87 10.22 0.57
C HIS A 142 11.73 8.89 1.34
N LEU A 143 10.48 8.44 1.51
CA LEU A 143 10.13 7.15 2.11
C LEU A 143 9.46 6.19 1.13
N SER A 144 9.84 4.92 1.18
CA SER A 144 9.10 3.81 0.56
C SER A 144 8.55 2.92 1.65
N LEU A 145 7.23 2.99 1.86
CA LEU A 145 6.53 2.25 2.91
C LEU A 145 5.98 0.93 2.38
N PHE A 146 6.33 -0.16 3.06
CA PHE A 146 5.76 -1.49 2.85
C PHE A 146 5.11 -1.97 4.14
N ALA A 147 3.78 -2.08 4.15
CA ALA A 147 3.07 -2.49 5.34
C ALA A 147 2.18 -3.71 5.07
N LEU A 148 2.04 -4.59 6.07
CA LEU A 148 1.08 -5.68 6.05
C LEU A 148 0.66 -6.01 7.47
N ALA A 149 -0.45 -5.41 7.91
CA ALA A 149 -1.01 -5.51 9.26
C ALA A 149 -2.55 -5.39 9.18
N PRO A 150 -3.29 -5.68 10.26
CA PRO A 150 -4.71 -5.38 10.33
C PRO A 150 -5.02 -3.92 9.99
N ILE A 151 -6.14 -3.69 9.31
CA ILE A 151 -6.52 -2.39 8.74
C ILE A 151 -6.52 -1.25 9.79
N PRO A 152 -7.01 -1.43 11.02
CA PRO A 152 -6.97 -0.37 12.03
C PRO A 152 -5.56 0.10 12.40
N LEU A 153 -4.59 -0.82 12.47
CA LEU A 153 -3.19 -0.48 12.76
C LEU A 153 -2.54 0.27 11.58
N LEU A 154 -2.92 -0.07 10.35
CA LEU A 154 -2.47 0.66 9.16
C LEU A 154 -3.02 2.08 9.10
N MET A 155 -4.28 2.27 9.48
CA MET A 155 -4.86 3.62 9.63
C MET A 155 -4.12 4.41 10.71
N LYS A 156 -3.80 3.80 11.85
CA LYS A 156 -2.97 4.45 12.88
C LYS A 156 -1.58 4.82 12.36
N LEU A 157 -0.90 3.90 11.67
CA LEU A 157 0.38 4.18 11.02
C LEU A 157 0.27 5.38 10.07
N GLY A 158 -0.82 5.45 9.30
CA GLY A 158 -1.11 6.60 8.45
C GLY A 158 -1.15 7.91 9.22
N VAL A 159 -1.83 7.96 10.37
CA VAL A 159 -1.90 9.16 11.22
C VAL A 159 -0.50 9.59 11.70
N LEU A 160 0.34 8.63 12.09
CA LEU A 160 1.73 8.93 12.48
C LEU A 160 2.57 9.51 11.33
N LEU A 161 2.22 9.17 10.09
CA LEU A 161 2.92 9.59 8.87
C LEU A 161 2.25 10.80 8.17
N ASN A 162 1.28 11.49 8.80
CA ASN A 162 0.47 12.51 8.11
C ASN A 162 1.32 13.72 7.61
N ASP A 163 2.34 14.12 8.36
CA ASP A 163 3.18 15.30 8.09
C ASP A 163 4.25 15.04 7.02
N ILE A 164 4.41 13.79 6.58
CA ILE A 164 5.46 13.42 5.63
C ILE A 164 4.97 13.69 4.22
N GLN A 165 5.62 14.61 3.50
CA GLN A 165 5.18 15.01 2.16
C GLN A 165 5.68 14.08 1.04
N HIS A 166 6.89 13.55 1.18
CA HIS A 166 7.55 12.75 0.13
C HIS A 166 7.61 11.27 0.53
N MET A 167 6.54 10.54 0.25
CA MET A 167 6.45 9.11 0.53
C MET A 167 5.67 8.38 -0.56
N ARG A 168 6.12 7.16 -0.87
CA ARG A 168 5.39 6.19 -1.66
C ARG A 168 4.90 5.05 -0.78
N ILE A 169 3.59 4.81 -0.80
CA ILE A 169 2.95 3.67 -0.14
C ILE A 169 2.87 2.53 -1.14
N HIS A 170 3.49 1.39 -0.83
CA HIS A 170 3.44 0.20 -1.66
C HIS A 170 2.30 -0.72 -1.22
N GLN A 171 1.68 -1.38 -2.20
CA GLN A 171 0.58 -2.31 -2.02
C GLN A 171 0.99 -3.69 -2.58
N PRO A 172 0.73 -4.80 -1.85
CA PRO A 172 0.82 -6.12 -2.44
C PRO A 172 -0.19 -6.28 -3.59
N VAL A 173 0.33 -6.59 -4.78
CA VAL A 173 -0.43 -7.02 -5.95
C VAL A 173 -0.30 -8.53 -6.05
N ARG A 174 -1.39 -9.26 -6.27
CA ARG A 174 -1.41 -10.74 -6.24
C ARG A 174 -1.15 -11.38 -7.61
N ALA A 175 -1.48 -10.70 -8.70
CA ALA A 175 -1.35 -11.21 -10.07
C ALA A 175 -0.77 -10.13 -11.01
N PRO A 176 0.55 -10.10 -11.26
CA PRO A 176 1.59 -10.96 -10.66
C PRO A 176 1.88 -10.60 -9.20
N LYS A 177 2.49 -11.50 -8.44
CA LYS A 177 2.89 -11.26 -7.04
C LYS A 177 4.02 -10.22 -6.99
N THR A 178 3.71 -8.97 -6.66
CA THR A 178 4.67 -7.85 -6.63
C THR A 178 4.22 -6.77 -5.64
N TRP A 179 5.11 -5.83 -5.32
CA TRP A 179 4.80 -4.59 -4.59
C TRP A 179 4.88 -3.34 -5.47
N ARG A 180 5.06 -3.55 -6.78
CA ARG A 180 5.09 -2.47 -7.77
C ARG A 180 3.67 -2.20 -8.27
N LEU A 181 3.19 -1.01 -7.95
CA LEU A 181 2.03 -0.43 -8.62
C LEU A 181 2.39 -0.15 -10.08
N ALA A 182 1.43 -0.37 -10.99
CA ALA A 182 1.58 -0.09 -12.40
C ALA A 182 1.68 1.41 -12.66
N ASP A 183 2.46 1.79 -13.67
CA ASP A 183 2.49 3.15 -14.22
C ASP A 183 1.32 3.30 -15.20
N ALA A 184 0.10 3.24 -14.66
CA ALA A 184 -1.14 3.41 -15.38
C ALA A 184 -1.87 4.67 -14.90
N THR A 185 -2.71 5.23 -15.77
CA THR A 185 -3.43 6.48 -15.54
C THR A 185 -4.94 6.29 -15.50
N ASP A 186 -5.41 5.03 -15.44
CA ASP A 186 -6.82 4.76 -15.21
C ASP A 186 -7.25 5.23 -13.81
N GLN A 187 -8.50 5.63 -13.72
CA GLN A 187 -9.11 6.22 -12.52
C GLN A 187 -10.12 5.25 -11.93
N VAL A 188 -10.34 5.38 -10.63
CA VAL A 188 -11.40 4.64 -9.93
C VAL A 188 -12.53 5.59 -9.59
N ALA A 189 -13.74 5.24 -10.02
CA ALA A 189 -14.95 5.94 -9.62
C ALA A 189 -15.38 5.44 -8.23
N TYR A 190 -15.07 6.24 -7.22
CA TYR A 190 -15.58 6.05 -5.87
C TYR A 190 -16.99 6.62 -5.76
N THR A 191 -17.90 5.86 -5.15
CA THR A 191 -19.29 6.25 -4.93
C THR A 191 -19.56 6.34 -3.45
N VAL A 192 -20.22 7.42 -3.04
CA VAL A 192 -20.72 7.60 -1.67
C VAL A 192 -22.24 7.48 -1.68
N SER A 193 -22.77 6.60 -0.84
CA SER A 193 -24.20 6.56 -0.51
C SER A 193 -24.41 6.87 0.97
N TYR A 194 -25.61 7.36 1.30
CA TYR A 194 -25.97 7.73 2.66
C TYR A 194 -27.32 7.13 3.03
N THR A 195 -27.34 6.35 4.10
CA THR A 195 -28.53 5.82 4.75
C THR A 195 -28.79 6.63 6.01
N ALA A 196 -29.95 7.30 6.05
CA ALA A 196 -30.34 8.11 7.19
C ALA A 196 -30.76 7.22 8.38
N GLY A 197 -30.20 7.52 9.55
CA GLY A 197 -30.66 7.03 10.84
C GLY A 197 -31.50 8.06 11.59
N THR A 198 -31.92 7.71 12.80
CA THR A 198 -32.66 8.60 13.72
C THR A 198 -31.93 8.86 15.03
N GLY A 199 -30.79 8.20 15.25
CA GLY A 199 -29.96 8.29 16.44
C GLY A 199 -28.81 9.27 16.26
N THR A 200 -27.83 9.21 17.17
CA THR A 200 -26.66 10.10 17.13
C THR A 200 -25.46 9.44 16.45
N ASN A 201 -25.35 8.12 16.48
CA ASN A 201 -24.19 7.40 15.96
C ASN A 201 -24.04 7.64 14.45
N VAL A 202 -22.82 7.97 14.03
CA VAL A 202 -22.45 8.14 12.63
C VAL A 202 -21.39 7.14 12.25
N ALA A 203 -21.67 6.35 11.22
CA ALA A 203 -20.78 5.34 10.70
C ALA A 203 -20.27 5.69 9.31
N LEU A 204 -19.00 5.40 9.07
CA LEU A 204 -18.39 5.33 7.76
C LEU A 204 -18.06 3.87 7.44
N ASN A 205 -18.86 3.28 6.57
CA ASN A 205 -18.60 1.98 5.96
C ASN A 205 -17.70 2.18 4.72
N VAL A 206 -16.49 1.63 4.76
CA VAL A 206 -15.57 1.64 3.61
C VAL A 206 -15.54 0.24 3.00
N SER A 207 -16.28 0.05 1.90
CA SER A 207 -16.46 -1.24 1.21
C SER A 207 -15.71 -1.25 -0.12
N LEU A 208 -14.38 -1.40 -0.09
CA LEU A 208 -13.53 -1.33 -1.29
C LEU A 208 -12.91 -2.68 -1.67
N SER A 209 -12.46 -3.45 -0.68
CA SER A 209 -11.86 -4.76 -0.89
C SER A 209 -12.89 -5.90 -0.77
N ALA A 210 -13.99 -5.64 -0.04
CA ALA A 210 -15.15 -6.49 0.11
C ALA A 210 -16.37 -5.65 0.51
N THR A 211 -17.57 -6.15 0.21
CA THR A 211 -18.82 -5.50 0.61
C THR A 211 -19.11 -5.73 2.09
N ILE A 212 -19.36 -4.65 2.83
CA ILE A 212 -19.91 -4.68 4.18
C ILE A 212 -21.39 -4.28 4.09
N THR A 213 -22.29 -5.18 4.47
CA THR A 213 -23.73 -4.91 4.49
C THR A 213 -24.12 -4.01 5.67
N PRO A 214 -25.15 -3.16 5.53
CA PRO A 214 -25.62 -2.30 6.62
C PRO A 214 -25.94 -3.04 7.92
N ASP A 215 -26.49 -4.27 7.85
CA ASP A 215 -26.80 -5.08 9.03
C ASP A 215 -25.60 -5.34 9.93
N ARG A 216 -24.39 -5.46 9.35
CA ARG A 216 -23.15 -5.66 10.11
C ARG A 216 -22.75 -4.42 10.90
N VAL A 217 -23.05 -3.23 10.37
CA VAL A 217 -22.86 -1.95 11.07
C VAL A 217 -23.91 -1.80 12.15
N HIS A 218 -25.19 -2.07 11.84
CA HIS A 218 -26.30 -1.99 12.79
C HIS A 218 -26.16 -2.96 13.97
N LYS A 219 -25.56 -4.14 13.76
CA LYS A 219 -25.24 -5.08 14.84
C LYS A 219 -24.36 -4.46 15.93
N VAL A 220 -23.54 -3.46 15.58
CA VAL A 220 -22.61 -2.79 16.49
C VAL A 220 -23.18 -1.47 17.02
N LEU A 221 -23.84 -0.68 16.18
CA LEU A 221 -24.24 0.70 16.51
C LEU A 221 -25.74 0.92 16.72
N GLY A 222 -26.57 -0.09 16.47
CA GLY A 222 -28.03 0.05 16.48
C GLY A 222 -28.62 0.39 15.11
N GLN A 223 -29.93 0.19 14.96
CA GLN A 223 -30.70 0.43 13.72
C GLN A 223 -30.89 1.92 13.41
N ASP A 224 -30.68 2.77 14.41
CA ASP A 224 -30.84 4.21 14.37
C ASP A 224 -29.57 4.94 13.89
N ALA A 225 -28.47 4.23 13.64
CA ALA A 225 -27.22 4.82 13.18
C ALA A 225 -27.32 5.41 11.76
N HIS A 226 -26.72 6.58 11.57
CA HIS A 226 -26.46 7.16 10.26
C HIS A 226 -25.31 6.44 9.57
N ILE A 227 -25.46 5.98 8.34
CA ILE A 227 -24.41 5.21 7.64
C ILE A 227 -24.04 5.90 6.32
N TYR A 228 -22.79 6.31 6.19
CA TYR A 228 -22.17 6.66 4.92
C TYR A 228 -21.43 5.44 4.40
N THR A 229 -21.66 5.06 3.14
CA THR A 229 -20.94 3.96 2.50
C THR A 229 -20.11 4.49 1.36
N LEU A 230 -18.79 4.36 1.48
CA LEU A 230 -17.81 4.59 0.41
C LEU A 230 -17.51 3.24 -0.26
N THR A 231 -17.80 3.14 -1.55
CA THR A 231 -17.62 1.90 -2.33
C THR A 231 -17.14 2.18 -3.74
N ILE A 232 -16.80 1.13 -4.47
CA ILE A 232 -16.63 1.10 -5.93
C ILE A 232 -17.69 0.19 -6.54
N ASP A 233 -17.81 0.18 -7.88
CA ASP A 233 -18.80 -0.66 -8.59
C ASP A 233 -18.68 -2.15 -8.22
N GLN A 234 -17.46 -2.67 -8.19
CA GLN A 234 -17.17 -4.05 -7.81
C GLN A 234 -16.07 -4.11 -6.76
N PRO A 235 -16.43 -4.11 -5.45
CA PRO A 235 -15.45 -4.24 -4.37
C PRO A 235 -14.65 -5.54 -4.51
N PHE A 236 -13.33 -5.41 -4.56
CA PHE A 236 -12.43 -6.54 -4.81
C PHE A 236 -11.02 -6.27 -4.29
N ASN A 237 -10.43 -7.23 -3.58
CA ASN A 237 -9.14 -7.05 -2.89
C ASN A 237 -7.98 -6.49 -3.74
N ASP A 238 -7.95 -6.76 -5.04
CA ASP A 238 -6.83 -6.36 -5.92
C ASP A 238 -7.21 -5.25 -6.92
N PHE A 239 -8.20 -4.41 -6.61
CA PHE A 239 -8.60 -3.29 -7.49
C PHE A 239 -7.55 -2.15 -7.51
N LEU A 240 -6.79 -1.96 -6.43
CA LEU A 240 -5.79 -0.90 -6.32
C LEU A 240 -4.51 -1.32 -7.08
N LYS A 241 -4.30 -0.75 -8.27
CA LYS A 241 -3.25 -1.19 -9.20
C LYS A 241 -2.23 -0.12 -9.55
N ASN A 242 -2.55 1.16 -9.39
CA ASN A 242 -1.68 2.29 -9.71
C ASN A 242 -1.78 3.39 -8.63
N ASN A 243 -0.94 4.43 -8.73
CA ASN A 243 -0.95 5.54 -7.77
C ASN A 243 -2.17 6.46 -7.93
N ILE A 244 -2.71 6.62 -9.13
CA ILE A 244 -3.89 7.46 -9.40
C ILE A 244 -5.11 6.94 -8.63
N HIS A 245 -5.28 5.62 -8.53
CA HIS A 245 -6.35 5.02 -7.72
C HIS A 245 -6.29 5.44 -6.24
N LEU A 246 -5.08 5.60 -5.69
CA LEU A 246 -4.86 6.02 -4.31
C LEU A 246 -5.05 7.53 -4.15
N GLU A 247 -4.65 8.33 -5.14
CA GLU A 247 -4.91 9.77 -5.17
C GLU A 247 -6.41 10.09 -5.23
N ASP A 248 -7.15 9.36 -6.08
CA ASP A 248 -8.60 9.49 -6.21
C ASP A 248 -9.30 9.10 -4.90
N PHE A 249 -8.85 8.02 -4.24
CA PHE A 249 -9.30 7.66 -2.89
C PHE A 249 -9.07 8.79 -1.90
N SER A 250 -7.85 9.34 -1.85
CA SER A 250 -7.49 10.42 -0.94
C SER A 250 -8.39 11.65 -1.15
N LYS A 251 -8.63 12.04 -2.40
CA LYS A 251 -9.51 13.17 -2.74
C LYS A 251 -10.93 12.93 -2.26
N GLU A 252 -11.47 11.74 -2.49
CA GLU A 252 -12.86 11.42 -2.13
C GLU A 252 -13.05 11.34 -0.62
N VAL A 253 -12.14 10.68 0.10
CA VAL A 253 -12.23 10.56 1.56
C VAL A 253 -12.11 11.93 2.24
N ARG A 254 -11.22 12.83 1.79
CA ARG A 254 -11.13 14.19 2.36
C ARG A 254 -12.46 14.94 2.26
N LYS A 255 -13.11 14.90 1.09
CA LYS A 255 -14.42 15.51 0.88
C LYS A 255 -15.49 14.86 1.77
N LEU A 256 -15.45 13.53 1.87
CA LEU A 256 -16.41 12.77 2.66
C LEU A 256 -16.30 13.08 4.16
N LEU A 257 -15.08 13.13 4.71
CA LEU A 257 -14.86 13.48 6.12
C LEU A 257 -15.39 14.88 6.44
N ASP A 258 -15.09 15.86 5.57
CA ASP A 258 -15.61 17.23 5.70
C ASP A 258 -17.15 17.29 5.61
N GLN A 259 -17.74 16.56 4.65
CA GLN A 259 -19.19 16.47 4.49
C GLN A 259 -19.88 15.86 5.72
N ILE A 260 -19.32 14.77 6.25
CA ILE A 260 -19.85 14.09 7.44
C ILE A 260 -19.79 15.04 8.64
N LYS A 261 -18.62 15.66 8.88
CA LYS A 261 -18.44 16.60 10.00
C LYS A 261 -19.35 17.81 9.89
N THR A 262 -19.50 18.39 8.70
CA THR A 262 -20.39 19.54 8.46
C THR A 262 -21.83 19.22 8.82
N LYS A 263 -22.29 18.02 8.52
CA LYS A 263 -23.68 17.60 8.80
C LYS A 263 -23.91 17.18 10.25
N HIS A 264 -22.92 16.53 10.86
CA HIS A 264 -23.10 15.83 12.13
C HIS A 264 -22.35 16.44 13.32
N GLY A 265 -21.57 17.49 13.08
CA GLY A 265 -20.75 18.15 14.10
C GLY A 265 -19.54 17.31 14.53
N ASN A 266 -18.89 17.73 15.61
CA ASN A 266 -17.62 17.16 16.08
C ASN A 266 -17.81 15.96 17.03
N GLN A 267 -18.64 15.00 16.64
CA GLN A 267 -18.81 13.74 17.37
C GLN A 267 -17.84 12.65 16.89
N ILE A 268 -17.93 11.44 17.45
CA ILE A 268 -17.09 10.31 17.04
C ILE A 268 -17.63 9.72 15.73
N LEU A 269 -16.75 9.51 14.76
CA LEU A 269 -17.04 8.76 13.54
C LEU A 269 -16.62 7.30 13.70
N HIS A 270 -17.57 6.39 13.55
CA HIS A 270 -17.34 4.95 13.64
C HIS A 270 -16.99 4.37 12.27
N VAL A 271 -15.74 3.97 12.06
CA VAL A 271 -15.23 3.50 10.75
C VAL A 271 -15.21 1.98 10.70
N PHE A 272 -15.88 1.40 9.69
CA PHE A 272 -15.95 -0.03 9.40
C PHE A 272 -15.23 -0.30 8.08
N PRO A 273 -13.95 -0.66 8.11
CA PRO A 273 -13.14 -0.72 6.91
C PRO A 273 -13.00 -2.14 6.33
N ALA A 274 -13.22 -2.28 5.03
CA ALA A 274 -12.79 -3.38 4.19
C ALA A 274 -12.10 -2.77 2.95
N MET A 275 -10.78 -2.56 3.03
CA MET A 275 -10.03 -1.84 2.01
C MET A 275 -8.59 -2.36 1.85
N PRO A 276 -7.92 -2.08 0.71
CA PRO A 276 -6.50 -2.37 0.53
C PRO A 276 -5.61 -1.75 1.61
N VAL A 277 -4.41 -2.32 1.77
CA VAL A 277 -3.39 -1.86 2.72
C VAL A 277 -3.03 -0.40 2.47
N ALA A 278 -2.78 -0.02 1.21
CA ALA A 278 -2.34 1.32 0.89
C ALA A 278 -3.43 2.37 1.14
N THR A 279 -4.70 2.06 0.87
CA THR A 279 -5.82 2.96 1.19
C THR A 279 -6.03 3.11 2.69
N ALA A 280 -5.77 2.07 3.49
CA ALA A 280 -5.84 2.16 4.95
C ALA A 280 -4.80 3.13 5.51
N VAL A 281 -3.54 3.01 5.07
CA VAL A 281 -2.49 3.96 5.44
C VAL A 281 -2.83 5.37 4.95
N GLU A 282 -3.25 5.51 3.71
CA GLU A 282 -3.58 6.83 3.15
C GLU A 282 -4.75 7.48 3.88
N PHE A 283 -5.78 6.72 4.30
CA PHE A 283 -6.87 7.23 5.13
C PHE A 283 -6.33 7.89 6.40
N GLY A 284 -5.41 7.23 7.10
CA GLY A 284 -4.78 7.80 8.29
C GLY A 284 -3.97 9.06 7.99
N ARG A 285 -3.25 9.09 6.86
CA ARG A 285 -2.44 10.26 6.47
C ARG A 285 -3.24 11.48 6.13
N ILE A 286 -4.42 11.31 5.52
CA ILE A 286 -5.25 12.43 5.13
C ILE A 286 -6.13 12.95 6.28
N TRP A 287 -6.28 12.17 7.35
CA TRP A 287 -6.98 12.59 8.55
C TRP A 287 -6.19 13.68 9.28
N MET A 288 -6.86 14.79 9.56
CA MET A 288 -6.28 16.00 10.12
C MET A 288 -6.73 16.18 11.58
N PRO A 289 -5.80 16.12 12.57
CA PRO A 289 -6.14 16.13 13.99
C PRO A 289 -7.01 17.30 14.47
N LYS A 290 -6.90 18.46 13.81
CA LYS A 290 -7.64 19.68 14.17
C LYS A 290 -8.91 19.89 13.33
N ALA A 291 -9.02 19.23 12.18
CA ALA A 291 -10.08 19.50 11.21
C ALA A 291 -11.10 18.38 11.13
N ASP A 292 -10.71 17.12 11.34
CA ASP A 292 -11.62 15.98 11.20
C ASP A 292 -12.22 15.53 12.54
N MET A 293 -13.22 14.65 12.48
CA MET A 293 -13.82 14.01 13.65
C MET A 293 -12.86 12.98 14.28
N ALA A 294 -12.95 12.76 15.59
CA ALA A 294 -12.32 11.60 16.23
C ALA A 294 -12.88 10.29 15.65
N LEU A 295 -12.05 9.25 15.59
CA LEU A 295 -12.38 7.97 14.95
C LEU A 295 -12.40 6.83 15.96
N HIS A 296 -13.46 6.02 15.90
CA HIS A 296 -13.44 4.64 16.38
C HIS A 296 -13.33 3.72 15.19
N ILE A 297 -12.22 2.99 15.07
CA ILE A 297 -11.98 2.07 13.96
C ILE A 297 -12.24 0.64 14.42
N TYR A 298 -13.03 -0.07 13.63
CA TYR A 298 -13.43 -1.44 13.91
C TYR A 298 -12.62 -2.44 13.07
N ASP A 299 -12.36 -3.61 13.64
CA ASP A 299 -11.79 -4.77 12.94
C ASP A 299 -12.84 -5.86 12.79
N GLU A 300 -12.97 -6.45 11.60
CA GLU A 300 -13.81 -7.63 11.40
C GLU A 300 -13.02 -8.90 11.71
N ASN A 301 -13.42 -9.60 12.77
CA ASN A 301 -12.81 -10.86 13.13
C ASN A 301 -13.87 -11.92 13.43
N THR A 302 -13.84 -13.03 12.67
CA THR A 302 -14.79 -14.13 12.84
C THR A 302 -14.62 -14.83 14.18
N ALA A 303 -13.42 -14.80 14.78
CA ALA A 303 -13.16 -15.36 16.10
C ALA A 303 -13.83 -14.56 17.23
N THR A 304 -14.14 -13.28 17.01
CA THR A 304 -14.82 -12.39 17.98
C THR A 304 -16.28 -12.11 17.62
N GLY A 305 -16.83 -12.79 16.60
CA GLY A 305 -18.24 -12.66 16.22
C GLY A 305 -18.57 -11.47 15.31
N GLY A 306 -17.56 -10.92 14.63
CA GLY A 306 -17.68 -9.83 13.66
C GLY A 306 -16.90 -8.58 14.10
N PHE A 307 -17.41 -7.40 13.72
CA PHE A 307 -16.79 -6.13 14.03
C PHE A 307 -16.67 -5.86 15.52
N SER A 308 -15.46 -5.50 15.96
CA SER A 308 -15.15 -5.04 17.32
C SER A 308 -14.27 -3.79 17.28
N LYS A 309 -14.40 -2.89 18.26
CA LYS A 309 -13.57 -1.66 18.31
C LYS A 309 -12.12 -2.06 18.54
N ALA A 310 -11.25 -1.65 17.62
CA ALA A 310 -9.84 -2.05 17.62
C ALA A 310 -8.92 -0.87 17.95
N VAL A 311 -9.14 0.30 17.32
CA VAL A 311 -8.28 1.47 17.45
C VAL A 311 -9.13 2.72 17.65
N GLU A 312 -8.63 3.62 18.48
CA GLU A 312 -9.19 4.95 18.69
C GLU A 312 -8.19 6.01 18.25
N ILE A 313 -8.66 7.00 17.48
CA ILE A 313 -7.89 8.16 17.05
C ILE A 313 -8.63 9.40 17.54
N ILE A 314 -8.03 10.11 18.48
CA ILE A 314 -8.60 11.31 19.09
C ILE A 314 -8.01 12.58 18.48
N ASN A 315 -8.80 13.65 18.44
CA ASN A 315 -8.30 15.00 18.16
C ASN A 315 -7.26 15.39 19.22
N GLN A 316 -6.14 16.01 18.79
CA GLN A 316 -5.08 16.55 19.66
C GLN A 316 -5.04 18.07 19.60
#